data_AF-A0A2E5VAS4-F1
#
_entry.id   AF-A0A2E5VAS4-F1
#
_cell.length_a   1.000
_cell.length_b   1.000
_cell.length_c   1.000
_cell.angle_alpha   90.00
_cell.angle_beta   90.00
_cell.angle_gamma   90.00
#
_symmetry.space_group_name_H-M   'P 1'
#
loop_
_entity.id
_entity.type
_entity.pdbx_description
1 polymer ?
#
loop_
_entity_poly.entity_id
_entity_poly.type
_entity_poly.pdbx_seq_one_letter_code
_entity_poly.pdbx_strand_id
1 'polypeptide(L)'
;MATTYEIIQGIQQAAANAYDGAHDERLAHDGESRSAGLFREEGDVITDSRVMDGFSVKIQADRLHVLYQYECMLKHVHQNGFESEIESKVAGIVKYLKKEYKKLTGESLTLTKDGEADIMVEYISRIRTSVRACSVYKIGGLKGVDGADAGTERSVDSAIKDFLAIGKDKYPGTKKPQNVTRKKD
;
A
#
# COMPACT_ATOMS: atom_id res chain seq x y z
N MET A 1 16.67 11.75 13.99
CA MET A 1 15.22 11.52 13.84
C MET A 1 14.84 12.17 12.54
N ALA A 2 14.77 11.35 11.49
CA ALA A 2 14.46 11.81 10.16
C ALA A 2 13.17 12.64 10.11
N THR A 3 13.20 13.68 9.32
CA THR A 3 12.02 14.45 8.93
C THR A 3 11.11 13.59 8.05
N THR A 4 9.82 13.93 7.98
CA THR A 4 8.85 13.28 7.09
C THR A 4 9.35 13.20 5.64
N TYR A 5 10.02 14.27 5.16
CA TYR A 5 10.59 14.30 3.82
C TYR A 5 11.73 13.29 3.64
N GLU A 6 12.66 13.19 4.59
CA GLU A 6 13.78 12.24 4.53
C GLU A 6 13.29 10.78 4.57
N ILE A 7 12.24 10.49 5.34
CA ILE A 7 11.62 9.15 5.36
C ILE A 7 11.04 8.82 3.98
N ILE A 8 10.26 9.73 3.41
CA ILE A 8 9.64 9.52 2.09
C ILE A 8 10.72 9.38 1.01
N GLN A 9 11.72 10.25 1.01
CA GLN A 9 12.84 10.22 0.08
C GLN A 9 13.62 8.91 0.20
N GLY A 10 13.94 8.48 1.42
CA GLY A 10 14.66 7.23 1.67
C GLY A 10 13.90 6.00 1.18
N ILE A 11 12.57 5.95 1.36
CA ILE A 11 11.73 4.86 0.84
C ILE A 11 11.75 4.83 -0.69
N GLN A 12 11.61 6.00 -1.33
CA GLN A 12 11.61 6.09 -2.80
C GLN A 12 12.97 5.71 -3.39
N GLN A 13 14.07 6.15 -2.76
CA GLN A 13 15.42 5.76 -3.16
C GLN A 13 15.66 4.26 -2.97
N ALA A 14 15.22 3.69 -1.84
CA ALA A 14 15.30 2.25 -1.60
C ALA A 14 14.54 1.44 -2.67
N ALA A 15 13.36 1.89 -3.09
CA ALA A 15 12.61 1.25 -4.16
C ALA A 15 13.28 1.40 -5.53
N ALA A 16 13.89 2.54 -5.83
CA ALA A 16 14.60 2.78 -7.09
C ALA A 16 15.83 1.87 -7.28
N ASN A 17 16.47 1.46 -6.19
CA ASN A 17 17.61 0.54 -6.20
C ASN A 17 17.23 -0.91 -6.57
N ALA A 18 15.93 -1.25 -6.64
CA ALA A 18 15.43 -2.58 -7.00
C ALA A 18 15.14 -2.72 -8.52
N TYR A 19 15.96 -2.10 -9.36
CA TYR A 19 15.80 -2.19 -10.82
C TYR A 19 16.06 -3.63 -11.34
N ASP A 20 15.66 -3.89 -12.59
CA ASP A 20 15.85 -5.21 -13.21
C ASP A 20 17.34 -5.59 -13.27
N GLY A 21 17.70 -6.78 -12.80
CA GLY A 21 19.10 -7.24 -12.70
C GLY A 21 19.86 -6.77 -11.45
N ALA A 22 19.29 -5.93 -10.56
CA ALA A 22 19.98 -5.45 -9.37
C ALA A 22 20.40 -6.56 -8.37
N HIS A 23 19.82 -7.76 -8.50
CA HIS A 23 20.13 -8.92 -7.68
C HIS A 23 21.41 -9.66 -8.13
N ASP A 24 21.85 -9.52 -9.38
CA ASP A 24 23.06 -10.17 -9.90
C ASP A 24 24.24 -9.20 -9.83
N GLU A 25 25.29 -9.56 -9.09
CA GLU A 25 26.52 -8.76 -8.97
C GLU A 25 27.19 -8.51 -10.32
N ARG A 26 26.99 -9.40 -11.31
CA ARG A 26 27.53 -9.24 -12.67
C ARG A 26 26.86 -8.13 -13.46
N LEU A 27 25.61 -7.81 -13.11
CA LEU A 27 24.76 -6.84 -13.79
C LEU A 27 24.59 -5.54 -12.97
N ALA A 28 24.78 -5.63 -11.65
CA ALA A 28 24.73 -4.49 -10.75
C ALA A 28 25.85 -3.49 -11.08
N HIS A 29 25.49 -2.23 -11.33
CA HIS A 29 26.45 -1.17 -11.69
C HIS A 29 27.55 -0.96 -10.65
N ASP A 30 27.26 -1.20 -9.37
CA ASP A 30 28.17 -1.03 -8.25
C ASP A 30 28.73 -2.36 -7.70
N GLY A 31 28.41 -3.48 -8.34
CA GLY A 31 28.85 -4.82 -7.92
C GLY A 31 28.19 -5.31 -6.62
N GLU A 32 27.13 -4.65 -6.14
CA GLU A 32 26.43 -5.06 -4.92
C GLU A 32 25.09 -5.73 -5.24
N SER A 33 24.93 -6.99 -4.83
CA SER A 33 23.66 -7.72 -4.97
C SER A 33 22.56 -7.16 -4.08
N ARG A 34 21.43 -6.84 -4.72
CA ARG A 34 20.19 -6.35 -4.11
C ARG A 34 19.01 -7.24 -4.51
N SER A 35 18.85 -8.36 -3.81
CA SER A 35 17.70 -9.25 -3.99
C SER A 35 16.48 -8.78 -3.18
N ALA A 36 15.36 -8.58 -3.88
CA ALA A 36 14.06 -8.27 -3.30
C ALA A 36 13.15 -9.51 -3.13
N GLY A 37 13.61 -10.67 -3.61
CA GLY A 37 12.90 -11.95 -3.53
C GLY A 37 11.87 -12.15 -4.63
N LEU A 38 11.98 -11.42 -5.73
CA LEU A 38 11.08 -11.47 -6.89
C LEU A 38 11.29 -12.75 -7.72
N PHE A 39 10.30 -13.18 -8.50
CA PHE A 39 10.44 -14.37 -9.36
C PHE A 39 11.44 -14.16 -10.48
N ARG A 40 11.61 -12.94 -11.00
CA ARG A 40 12.65 -12.64 -12.01
C ARG A 40 14.08 -12.80 -11.51
N GLU A 41 14.28 -12.95 -10.21
CA GLU A 41 15.61 -13.15 -9.60
C GLU A 41 16.02 -14.62 -9.56
N GLU A 42 15.10 -15.53 -9.91
CA GLU A 42 15.33 -16.98 -9.93
C GLU A 42 15.71 -17.41 -11.36
N GLY A 43 16.85 -18.07 -11.51
CA GLY A 43 17.33 -18.59 -12.81
C GLY A 43 18.46 -17.75 -13.43
N ASP A 44 18.70 -17.98 -14.72
CA ASP A 44 19.72 -17.29 -15.51
C ASP A 44 19.05 -16.42 -16.60
N VAL A 45 19.47 -15.15 -16.65
CA VAL A 45 18.88 -14.10 -17.51
C VAL A 45 19.00 -14.43 -19.00
N ILE A 46 19.96 -15.27 -19.40
CA ILE A 46 20.23 -15.61 -20.80
C ILE A 46 19.54 -16.93 -21.18
N THR A 47 19.62 -17.95 -20.33
CA THR A 47 19.15 -19.29 -20.70
C THR A 47 17.67 -19.53 -20.40
N ASP A 48 17.12 -18.87 -19.39
CA ASP A 48 15.75 -19.14 -18.96
C ASP A 48 14.72 -18.23 -19.64
N SER A 49 13.46 -18.68 -19.65
CA SER A 49 12.36 -17.86 -20.15
C SER A 49 12.16 -16.65 -19.27
N ARG A 50 12.07 -15.46 -19.86
CA ARG A 50 11.89 -14.21 -19.11
C ARG A 50 10.63 -14.25 -18.24
N VAL A 51 10.83 -14.07 -16.93
CA VAL A 51 9.75 -13.83 -15.97
C VAL A 51 9.52 -12.33 -15.85
N MET A 52 8.28 -11.90 -16.07
CA MET A 52 7.88 -10.50 -15.96
C MET A 52 7.24 -10.27 -14.60
N ASP A 53 8.02 -9.77 -13.66
CA ASP A 53 7.53 -9.34 -12.36
C ASP A 53 8.26 -8.09 -11.85
N GLY A 54 7.65 -7.42 -10.88
CA GLY A 54 8.21 -6.20 -10.32
C GLY A 54 7.28 -5.54 -9.32
N PHE A 55 7.79 -4.55 -8.60
CA PHE A 55 7.00 -3.80 -7.63
C PHE A 55 7.20 -2.30 -7.77
N SER A 56 6.24 -1.55 -7.23
CA SER A 56 6.34 -0.11 -7.02
C SER A 56 5.78 0.25 -5.65
N VAL A 57 6.17 1.42 -5.16
CA VAL A 57 5.68 1.94 -3.88
C VAL A 57 4.94 3.25 -4.12
N LYS A 58 3.76 3.38 -3.50
CA LYS A 58 3.00 4.64 -3.46
C LYS A 58 2.74 5.02 -2.02
N ILE A 59 2.79 6.32 -1.73
CA ILE A 59 2.56 6.82 -0.37
C ILE A 59 1.28 7.63 -0.39
N GLN A 60 0.39 7.34 0.55
CA GLN A 60 -0.86 8.05 0.78
C GLN A 60 -0.96 8.36 2.27
N ALA A 61 -0.86 9.64 2.64
CA ALA A 61 -0.85 10.06 4.04
C ALA A 61 0.21 9.28 4.85
N ASP A 62 -0.19 8.55 5.90
CA ASP A 62 0.67 7.71 6.73
C ASP A 62 0.82 6.26 6.22
N ARG A 63 0.27 5.94 5.05
CA ARG A 63 0.25 4.61 4.45
C ARG A 63 1.21 4.49 3.27
N LEU A 64 1.92 3.37 3.22
CA LEU A 64 2.71 2.87 2.11
C LEU A 64 1.94 1.75 1.42
N HIS A 65 1.60 1.95 0.16
CA HIS A 65 1.08 0.93 -0.73
C HIS A 65 2.24 0.25 -1.44
N VAL A 66 2.44 -1.03 -1.19
CA VAL A 66 3.34 -1.89 -1.95
C VAL A 66 2.53 -2.57 -3.04
N LEU A 67 2.79 -2.17 -4.28
CA LEU A 67 2.11 -2.67 -5.47
C LEU A 67 3.04 -3.66 -6.17
N TYR A 68 2.64 -4.92 -6.22
CA TYR A 68 3.37 -5.98 -6.89
C TYR A 68 2.62 -6.43 -8.15
N GLN A 69 3.33 -6.61 -9.25
CA GLN A 69 2.80 -7.14 -10.49
C GLN A 69 3.60 -8.36 -10.92
N TYR A 70 2.89 -9.40 -11.32
CA TYR A 70 3.46 -10.64 -11.82
C TYR A 70 2.66 -11.12 -13.03
N GLU A 71 3.35 -11.53 -14.08
CA GLU A 71 2.76 -12.17 -15.23
C GLU A 71 3.16 -13.65 -15.27
N CYS A 72 2.14 -14.52 -15.22
CA CYS A 72 2.35 -15.94 -15.06
C CYS A 72 1.49 -16.77 -16.01
N MET A 73 1.77 -18.06 -16.07
CA MET A 73 0.88 -18.98 -16.78
C MET A 73 -0.35 -19.28 -15.93
N LEU A 74 -1.51 -19.48 -16.57
CA LEU A 74 -2.76 -19.81 -15.88
C LEU A 74 -2.63 -21.04 -14.96
N LYS A 75 -1.81 -22.02 -15.37
CA LYS A 75 -1.53 -23.20 -14.54
C LYS A 75 -0.89 -22.85 -13.18
N HIS A 76 -0.14 -21.76 -13.05
CA HIS A 76 0.46 -21.33 -11.78
C HIS A 76 -0.61 -20.78 -10.83
N VAL A 77 -1.58 -20.02 -11.36
CA VAL A 77 -2.70 -19.51 -10.55
C VAL A 77 -3.52 -20.64 -9.93
N HIS A 78 -3.68 -21.75 -10.65
CA HIS A 78 -4.40 -22.93 -10.16
C HIS A 78 -3.57 -23.84 -9.24
N GLN A 79 -2.32 -23.50 -8.94
CA GLN A 79 -1.53 -24.24 -7.95
C GLN A 79 -2.03 -23.95 -6.54
N ASN A 80 -1.98 -24.96 -5.67
CA ASN A 80 -2.33 -24.80 -4.27
C ASN A 80 -1.35 -23.84 -3.59
N GLY A 81 -1.88 -22.87 -2.84
CA GLY A 81 -1.06 -21.90 -2.09
C GLY A 81 -0.61 -20.67 -2.89
N PHE A 82 -1.15 -20.44 -4.09
CA PHE A 82 -0.83 -19.29 -4.93
C PHE A 82 -0.94 -17.95 -4.18
N GLU A 83 -2.03 -17.72 -3.44
CA GLU A 83 -2.20 -16.48 -2.66
C GLU A 83 -1.10 -16.30 -1.61
N SER A 84 -0.76 -17.35 -0.87
CA SER A 84 0.30 -17.34 0.15
C SER A 84 1.67 -17.09 -0.47
N GLU A 85 1.91 -17.56 -1.69
CA GLU A 85 3.13 -17.30 -2.43
C GLU A 85 3.25 -15.82 -2.80
N ILE A 86 2.19 -15.22 -3.34
CA ILE A 86 2.14 -13.79 -3.66
C ILE A 86 2.32 -12.93 -2.40
N GLU A 87 1.66 -13.26 -1.29
CA GLU A 87 1.87 -12.58 -0.01
C GLU A 87 3.31 -12.69 0.49
N SER A 88 3.95 -13.85 0.28
CA SER A 88 5.35 -14.07 0.63
C SER A 88 6.29 -13.21 -0.20
N LYS A 89 6.01 -13.02 -1.49
CA LYS A 89 6.77 -12.10 -2.37
C LYS A 89 6.62 -10.65 -1.90
N VAL A 90 5.42 -10.22 -1.54
CA VAL A 90 5.20 -8.87 -0.96
C VAL A 90 5.94 -8.69 0.37
N ALA A 91 5.96 -9.72 1.23
CA ALA A 91 6.73 -9.69 2.47
C ALA A 91 8.26 -9.61 2.21
N GLY A 92 8.75 -10.25 1.14
CA GLY A 92 10.13 -10.12 0.66
C GLY A 92 10.47 -8.69 0.29
N ILE A 93 9.61 -8.04 -0.51
CA ILE A 93 9.75 -6.63 -0.90
C ILE A 93 9.84 -5.71 0.33
N VAL A 94 9.00 -5.91 1.34
CA VAL A 94 9.02 -5.10 2.57
C VAL A 94 10.30 -5.30 3.36
N LYS A 95 10.81 -6.54 3.45
CA LYS A 95 12.11 -6.82 4.08
C LYS A 95 13.24 -6.13 3.33
N TYR A 96 13.22 -6.18 2.01
CA TYR A 96 14.16 -5.48 1.16
C TYR A 96 14.14 -3.96 1.39
N LEU A 97 12.95 -3.33 1.35
CA LEU A 97 12.80 -1.90 1.58
C LEU A 97 13.37 -1.48 2.94
N LYS A 98 13.12 -2.25 4.01
CA LYS A 98 13.68 -1.98 5.34
C LYS A 98 15.21 -2.08 5.37
N LYS A 99 15.80 -3.06 4.68
CA LYS A 99 17.25 -3.26 4.59
C LYS A 99 17.90 -2.10 3.82
N GLU A 100 17.37 -1.78 2.64
CA GLU A 100 17.95 -0.78 1.76
C GLU A 100 17.76 0.64 2.32
N TYR A 101 16.60 0.93 2.92
CA TYR A 101 16.39 2.18 3.65
C TYR A 101 17.43 2.39 4.75
N LYS A 102 17.71 1.34 5.55
CA LYS A 102 18.71 1.41 6.61
C LYS A 102 20.11 1.61 6.06
N LYS A 103 20.43 1.02 4.91
CA LYS A 103 21.71 1.22 4.23
C LYS A 103 21.90 2.66 3.77
N LEU A 104 20.85 3.27 3.22
CA LEU A 104 20.89 4.62 2.67
C LEU A 104 20.88 5.72 3.74
N THR A 105 20.02 5.58 4.75
CA THR A 105 19.75 6.64 5.74
C THR A 105 20.47 6.42 7.07
N GLY A 106 20.91 5.20 7.36
CA GLY A 106 21.43 4.80 8.67
C GLY A 106 20.36 4.58 9.75
N GLU A 107 19.11 5.02 9.53
CA GLU A 107 17.99 4.85 10.46
C GLU A 107 17.14 3.61 10.11
N SER A 108 16.39 3.07 11.06
CA SER A 108 15.50 1.92 10.80
C SER A 108 14.10 2.37 10.37
N LEU A 109 13.56 1.74 9.32
CA LEU A 109 12.19 1.95 8.87
C LEU A 109 11.21 0.97 9.52
N THR A 110 10.15 1.51 10.14
CA THR A 110 9.06 0.72 10.71
C THR A 110 7.87 0.72 9.75
N LEU A 111 7.48 -0.47 9.29
CA LEU A 111 6.29 -0.71 8.46
C LEU A 111 5.44 -1.79 9.13
N THR A 112 4.19 -1.46 9.44
CA THR A 112 3.20 -2.34 10.06
C THR A 112 2.10 -2.65 9.04
N LYS A 113 1.78 -3.94 8.79
CA LYS A 113 0.75 -4.33 7.82
C LYS A 113 -0.61 -3.76 8.27
N ASP A 114 -1.31 -3.10 7.37
CA ASP A 114 -2.61 -2.45 7.60
C ASP A 114 -3.66 -3.11 6.69
N GLY A 115 -4.34 -4.13 7.22
CA GLY A 115 -5.30 -4.95 6.48
C GLY A 115 -4.70 -6.14 5.72
N GLU A 116 -5.58 -6.83 4.98
CA GLU A 116 -5.24 -7.96 4.13
C GLU A 116 -4.70 -7.50 2.77
N ALA A 117 -3.95 -8.38 2.09
CA ALA A 117 -3.48 -8.09 0.74
C ALA A 117 -4.63 -8.25 -0.26
N ASP A 118 -4.84 -7.24 -1.10
CA ASP A 118 -5.75 -7.34 -2.25
C ASP A 118 -4.99 -7.97 -3.42
N ILE A 119 -5.48 -9.09 -3.95
CA ILE A 119 -4.86 -9.83 -5.06
C ILE A 119 -5.88 -9.96 -6.18
N MET A 120 -5.63 -9.23 -7.27
CA MET A 120 -6.43 -9.28 -8.48
C MET A 120 -5.75 -10.15 -9.54
N VAL A 121 -6.50 -11.08 -10.12
CA VAL A 121 -6.02 -12.00 -11.15
C VAL A 121 -6.86 -11.82 -12.42
N GLU A 122 -6.22 -11.45 -13.51
CA GLU A 122 -6.88 -11.11 -14.79
C GLU A 122 -6.29 -11.91 -15.95
N TYR A 123 -7.14 -12.49 -16.79
CA TYR A 123 -6.69 -13.18 -18.00
C TYR A 123 -6.15 -12.18 -19.01
N ILE A 124 -4.91 -12.38 -19.47
CA ILE A 124 -4.38 -11.70 -20.66
C ILE A 124 -4.73 -12.52 -21.91
N SER A 125 -4.65 -13.85 -21.77
CA SER A 125 -5.02 -14.81 -22.81
C SER A 125 -5.50 -16.12 -22.17
N ARG A 126 -5.77 -17.15 -22.99
CA ARG A 126 -6.11 -18.50 -22.48
C ARG A 126 -4.97 -19.21 -21.74
N ILE A 127 -3.75 -18.68 -21.83
CA ILE A 127 -2.54 -19.30 -21.27
C ILE A 127 -1.86 -18.37 -20.27
N ARG A 128 -1.96 -17.05 -20.44
CA ARG A 128 -1.25 -16.04 -19.64
C ARG A 128 -2.21 -15.23 -18.79
N THR A 129 -1.76 -14.91 -17.58
CA THR A 129 -2.54 -14.22 -16.57
C THR A 129 -1.70 -13.08 -15.97
N SER A 130 -2.34 -11.93 -15.76
CA SER A 130 -1.79 -10.81 -15.02
C SER A 130 -2.25 -10.89 -13.57
N VAL A 131 -1.31 -10.75 -12.64
CA VAL A 131 -1.55 -10.76 -11.21
C VAL A 131 -1.11 -9.42 -10.67
N ARG A 132 -2.01 -8.72 -9.98
CA ARG A 132 -1.75 -7.42 -9.35
C ARG A 132 -2.08 -7.55 -7.88
N ALA A 133 -1.07 -7.41 -7.03
CA ALA A 133 -1.24 -7.44 -5.58
C ALA A 133 -0.97 -6.06 -4.98
N CYS A 134 -1.80 -5.65 -4.02
CA CYS A 134 -1.64 -4.44 -3.24
C CYS A 134 -1.65 -4.79 -1.75
N SER A 135 -0.59 -4.43 -1.04
CA SER A 135 -0.57 -4.49 0.43
C SER A 135 -0.27 -3.13 1.00
N VAL A 136 -1.03 -2.76 2.03
CA VAL A 136 -0.93 -1.47 2.69
C VAL A 136 -0.15 -1.63 3.99
N TYR A 137 0.77 -0.70 4.25
CA TYR A 137 1.57 -0.67 5.45
C TYR A 137 1.55 0.72 6.08
N LYS A 138 1.32 0.82 7.38
CA LYS A 138 1.47 2.05 8.12
C LYS A 138 2.95 2.37 8.34
N ILE A 139 3.37 3.58 7.96
CA ILE A 139 4.74 4.08 8.12
C ILE A 139 4.91 4.66 9.52
N GLY A 140 5.88 4.16 10.28
CA GLY A 140 6.24 4.70 11.58
C GLY A 140 7.13 5.95 11.48
N GLY A 141 7.00 6.88 12.43
CA GLY A 141 7.90 8.03 12.58
C GLY A 141 7.51 9.28 11.77
N LEU A 142 6.44 9.23 10.98
CA LEU A 142 5.92 10.42 10.29
C LEU A 142 5.32 11.41 11.30
N LYS A 143 5.76 12.67 11.23
CA LYS A 143 5.24 13.76 12.08
C LYS A 143 4.43 14.73 11.22
N GLY A 144 3.30 15.20 11.76
CA GLY A 144 2.47 16.22 11.13
C GLY A 144 1.71 15.76 9.88
N VAL A 145 1.53 14.45 9.71
CA VAL A 145 0.69 13.86 8.66
C VAL A 145 -0.54 13.29 9.33
N ASP A 146 -1.71 13.84 9.00
CA ASP A 146 -2.97 13.26 9.41
C ASP A 146 -3.11 11.88 8.77
N GLY A 147 -3.54 10.88 9.55
CA GLY A 147 -3.72 9.53 9.03
C GLY A 147 -4.74 9.50 7.89
N ALA A 148 -4.65 8.51 6.99
CA ALA A 148 -5.64 8.38 5.91
C ALA A 148 -7.09 8.24 6.42
N ASP A 149 -7.26 7.74 7.66
CA ASP A 149 -8.55 7.61 8.34
C ASP A 149 -8.83 8.77 9.32
N ALA A 150 -8.05 9.85 9.27
CA ALA A 150 -8.34 11.09 9.97
C ALA A 150 -9.52 11.80 9.29
N GLY A 151 -10.65 11.12 9.19
CA GLY A 151 -11.94 11.78 9.11
C GLY A 151 -12.11 12.61 10.38
N THR A 152 -12.89 13.69 10.27
CA THR A 152 -13.40 14.36 11.47
C THR A 152 -13.95 13.30 12.42
N GLU A 153 -13.58 13.32 13.71
CA GLU A 153 -14.16 12.48 14.79
C GLU A 153 -15.69 12.58 14.91
N ARG A 154 -16.32 13.37 14.04
CA ARG A 154 -17.75 13.52 13.91
C ARG A 154 -18.35 12.22 13.40
N SER A 155 -18.92 11.45 14.31
CA SER A 155 -19.79 10.35 13.95
C SER A 155 -20.96 10.85 13.10
N VAL A 156 -21.51 9.97 12.27
CA VAL A 156 -22.73 10.27 11.49
C VAL A 156 -23.84 10.76 12.43
N ASP A 157 -23.92 10.19 13.63
CA ASP A 157 -24.91 10.57 14.64
C ASP A 157 -24.68 11.98 15.21
N SER A 158 -23.42 12.39 15.45
CA SER A 158 -23.14 13.78 15.86
C SER A 158 -23.38 14.77 14.72
N ALA A 159 -23.05 14.41 13.48
CA ALA A 159 -23.38 15.23 12.31
C ALA A 159 -24.89 15.42 12.12
N ILE A 160 -25.68 14.36 12.31
CA ILE A 160 -27.15 14.42 12.25
C ILE A 160 -27.70 15.24 13.42
N LYS A 161 -27.21 15.03 14.65
CA LYS A 161 -27.63 15.81 15.82
C LYS A 161 -27.36 17.30 15.63
N ASP A 162 -26.19 17.66 15.14
CA ASP A 162 -25.84 19.06 14.84
C ASP A 162 -26.72 19.62 13.73
N PHE A 163 -26.97 18.85 12.66
CA PHE A 163 -27.88 19.26 11.57
C PHE A 163 -29.30 19.53 12.09
N LEU A 164 -29.82 18.67 12.95
CA LEU A 164 -31.13 18.85 13.60
C LEU A 164 -31.12 20.01 14.61
N ALA A 165 -29.97 20.25 15.27
CA ALA A 165 -29.78 21.32 16.23
C ALA A 165 -29.62 22.71 15.58
N ILE A 166 -29.25 22.81 14.29
CA ILE A 166 -29.26 24.08 13.54
C ILE A 166 -30.63 24.78 13.66
N GLY A 167 -31.72 24.01 13.74
CA GLY A 167 -33.07 24.55 13.96
C GLY A 167 -33.37 24.99 15.40
N LYS A 168 -32.67 24.44 16.41
CA LYS A 168 -32.84 24.75 17.84
C LYS A 168 -31.96 25.91 18.31
N ASP A 169 -30.69 25.93 17.90
CA ASP A 169 -29.70 26.86 18.44
C ASP A 169 -29.68 28.21 17.72
N LYS A 170 -29.92 28.25 16.39
CA LYS A 170 -30.06 29.52 15.64
C LYS A 170 -31.42 30.20 15.84
N TYR A 171 -32.42 29.50 16.36
CA TYR A 171 -33.78 30.02 16.52
C TYR A 171 -34.44 29.50 17.81
N PRO A 172 -34.04 29.97 19.00
CA PRO A 172 -34.81 29.75 20.23
C PRO A 172 -36.14 30.52 20.12
N GLY A 173 -37.15 29.89 19.50
CA GLY A 173 -38.46 30.49 19.23
C GLY A 173 -39.01 30.29 17.81
N THR A 174 -38.43 29.43 16.98
CA THR A 174 -38.96 29.11 15.65
C THR A 174 -40.43 28.70 15.77
N LYS A 175 -41.33 29.52 15.21
CA LYS A 175 -42.77 29.26 15.20
C LYS A 175 -43.01 27.90 14.58
N LYS A 176 -43.84 27.09 15.26
CA LYS A 176 -44.34 25.81 14.77
C LYS A 176 -44.76 25.99 13.30
N PRO A 177 -44.28 25.17 12.36
CA PRO A 177 -44.71 25.24 10.97
C PRO A 177 -46.25 25.18 10.93
N GLN A 178 -46.88 26.11 10.21
CA GLN A 178 -48.33 26.31 10.25
C GLN A 178 -49.14 25.06 9.85
N ASN A 179 -48.50 24.14 9.13
CA ASN A 179 -49.05 22.86 8.69
C ASN A 179 -49.02 21.74 9.75
N VAL A 180 -48.44 21.97 10.95
CA VAL A 180 -48.43 20.96 12.03
C VAL A 180 -49.64 21.14 12.94
N THR A 181 -50.75 20.48 12.59
CA THR A 181 -52.03 20.54 13.31
C THR A 181 -52.16 19.56 14.48
N ARG A 182 -51.22 18.61 14.63
CA ARG A 182 -51.25 17.62 15.72
C ARG A 182 -51.03 18.30 17.09
N LYS A 183 -51.92 18.02 18.05
CA LYS A 183 -51.76 18.38 19.48
C LYS A 183 -50.58 17.58 20.06
N LYS A 184 -49.77 18.21 20.90
CA LYS A 184 -48.68 17.53 21.62
C LYS A 184 -49.31 16.78 22.80
N ASP A 185 -49.04 15.48 22.88
CA ASP A 185 -49.21 14.67 24.10
C ASP A 185 -48.03 14.93 25.04
#